data_AF-A0A9P6A033-F1
#
_entry.id   AF-A0A9P6A033-F1
#
_cell.length_a   1.000
_cell.length_b   1.000
_cell.length_c   1.000
_cell.angle_alpha   90.00
_cell.angle_beta   90.00
_cell.angle_gamma   90.00
#
_symmetry.space_group_name_H-M   'P 1'
#
loop_
_entity.id
_entity.type
_entity.pdbx_description
1 polymer ?
#
loop_
_entity_poly.entity_id
_entity_poly.type
_entity_poly.pdbx_seq_one_letter_code
_entity_poly.pdbx_strand_id
1 'polypeptide(L)'
;MTSGGGMGYKCHKRTLYSTLVPSNFAQMSDQVEFYGFTPVPRDPDVLFRDHPTANAPATVTQTVEDFPFPESPLVREVETFVTRELDQLTINHSKRVYIYGMAIVKLHFPSWSFDPETYYLACLLHDIGTAERFLLKTKLSFEFKGAIVARDLLLQLGSVEDQADSVCDAIVRHQDIFVIGGNITVIGQVLQLATILDNVGLRANLIHPKLMETALAKFSGKGWMEKFATVIETELRAKPWCHTSSFEHPNWREGDASQFATDVRKNDLLHKLAE
;
A
#
# COMPACT_ATOMS: atom_id res chain seq x y z
N MET A 1 -72.70 0.91 -57.76
CA MET A 1 -73.43 1.87 -56.91
C MET A 1 -72.71 1.94 -55.57
N THR A 2 -72.22 3.14 -55.24
CA THR A 2 -71.90 3.72 -53.91
C THR A 2 -71.01 2.90 -52.94
N SER A 3 -69.72 3.20 -52.74
CA SER A 3 -69.06 4.38 -52.15
C SER A 3 -69.18 4.53 -50.61
N GLY A 4 -68.03 4.42 -49.93
CA GLY A 4 -67.74 4.90 -48.56
C GLY A 4 -66.27 4.57 -48.26
N GLY A 5 -65.32 5.52 -48.37
CA GLY A 5 -64.91 6.44 -47.30
C GLY A 5 -64.06 5.68 -46.27
N GLY A 6 -62.75 5.86 -46.05
CA GLY A 6 -61.83 6.95 -46.30
C GLY A 6 -61.12 7.26 -44.98
N MET A 7 -59.86 6.85 -44.79
CA MET A 7 -58.89 7.58 -43.95
C MET A 7 -57.48 7.00 -44.16
N GLY A 8 -56.59 7.86 -44.66
CA GLY A 8 -55.21 7.53 -44.95
C GLY A 8 -54.32 7.62 -43.72
N TYR A 9 -53.24 6.85 -43.76
CA TYR A 9 -52.05 7.10 -42.95
C TYR A 9 -50.85 7.22 -43.88
N LYS A 10 -50.31 8.45 -43.98
CA LYS A 10 -49.00 8.72 -44.54
C LYS A 10 -48.06 9.14 -43.40
N CYS A 11 -46.83 8.64 -43.52
CA CYS A 11 -45.58 9.28 -43.08
C CYS A 11 -45.22 9.15 -41.59
N HIS A 12 -44.07 8.52 -41.28
CA HIS A 12 -42.80 9.22 -41.11
C HIS A 12 -41.66 8.22 -40.83
N LYS A 13 -40.54 8.39 -41.56
CA LYS A 13 -39.22 7.89 -41.14
C LYS A 13 -38.84 8.57 -39.82
N ARG A 14 -38.39 7.80 -38.83
CA ARG A 14 -37.47 8.17 -37.74
C ARG A 14 -36.91 6.87 -37.15
N THR A 15 -35.73 6.74 -36.58
CA THR A 15 -34.46 7.46 -36.53
C THR A 15 -33.61 6.53 -35.65
N LEU A 16 -32.34 6.35 -35.98
CA LEU A 16 -31.37 5.61 -35.17
C LEU A 16 -31.38 6.16 -33.73
N TYR A 17 -31.71 5.33 -32.75
CA TYR A 17 -31.37 5.60 -31.36
C TYR A 17 -30.04 4.90 -31.05
N SER A 18 -28.96 5.65 -31.30
CA SER A 18 -27.73 5.52 -30.52
C SER A 18 -28.06 5.97 -29.10
N THR A 19 -28.17 5.03 -28.17
CA THR A 19 -28.18 5.34 -26.74
C THR A 19 -26.74 5.40 -26.25
N LEU A 20 -26.27 6.65 -26.09
CA LEU A 20 -25.12 7.04 -25.30
C LEU A 20 -25.16 6.34 -23.93
N VAL A 21 -24.13 5.55 -23.62
CA VAL A 21 -23.80 5.20 -22.24
C VAL A 21 -23.28 6.48 -21.57
N PRO A 22 -23.72 6.86 -20.36
CA PRO A 22 -23.33 8.14 -19.76
C PRO A 22 -21.84 8.16 -19.38
N SER A 23 -21.22 9.31 -19.57
CA SER A 23 -19.82 9.66 -19.26
C SER A 23 -19.37 9.36 -17.82
N ASN A 24 -20.29 9.12 -16.88
CA ASN A 24 -19.96 8.83 -15.49
C ASN A 24 -19.27 7.49 -15.28
N PHE A 25 -19.58 6.45 -16.07
CA PHE A 25 -18.91 5.15 -15.90
C PHE A 25 -17.44 5.20 -16.34
N ALA A 26 -17.14 5.93 -17.40
CA ALA A 26 -15.76 6.15 -17.83
C ALA A 26 -14.98 7.00 -16.80
N GLN A 27 -15.61 8.06 -16.27
CA GLN A 27 -15.00 8.94 -15.26
C GLN A 27 -14.80 8.23 -13.90
N MET A 28 -15.74 7.39 -13.47
CA MET A 28 -15.58 6.55 -12.27
C MET A 28 -14.57 5.41 -12.49
N SER A 29 -14.56 4.79 -13.66
CA SER A 29 -13.52 3.79 -14.04
C SER A 29 -12.12 4.40 -14.00
N ASP A 30 -11.98 5.65 -14.45
CA ASP A 30 -10.71 6.39 -14.42
C ASP A 30 -10.27 6.65 -12.98
N GLN A 31 -11.19 7.02 -12.08
CA GLN A 31 -10.89 7.19 -10.65
C GLN A 31 -10.54 5.87 -9.94
N VAL A 32 -11.22 4.77 -10.26
CA VAL A 32 -10.94 3.44 -9.69
C VAL A 32 -9.51 3.00 -10.03
N GLU A 33 -9.08 3.09 -11.28
CA GLU A 33 -7.71 2.74 -11.68
C GLU A 33 -6.70 3.77 -11.16
N PHE A 34 -7.02 5.06 -11.24
CA PHE A 34 -6.16 6.15 -10.77
C PHE A 34 -5.83 6.01 -9.27
N TYR A 35 -6.80 5.71 -8.41
CA TYR A 35 -6.56 5.47 -6.99
C TYR A 35 -6.09 4.04 -6.68
N GLY A 36 -5.74 3.24 -7.70
CA GLY A 36 -5.05 1.96 -7.51
C GLY A 36 -5.93 0.79 -7.12
N PHE A 37 -7.27 0.88 -7.30
CA PHE A 37 -8.20 -0.22 -7.07
C PHE A 37 -8.14 -1.32 -8.15
N THR A 38 -7.10 -1.33 -8.99
CA THR A 38 -6.79 -2.43 -9.90
C THR A 38 -6.49 -3.70 -9.09
N PRO A 39 -7.21 -4.81 -9.32
CA PRO A 39 -6.99 -6.04 -8.58
C PRO A 39 -5.75 -6.79 -9.10
N VAL A 40 -4.84 -7.15 -8.21
CA VAL A 40 -3.65 -7.96 -8.50
C VAL A 40 -3.55 -9.15 -7.56
N PRO A 41 -2.86 -10.25 -7.95
CA PRO A 41 -2.61 -11.37 -7.05
C PRO A 41 -1.90 -10.88 -5.78
N ARG A 42 -2.45 -11.24 -4.63
CA ARG A 42 -1.89 -10.84 -3.33
C ARG A 42 -0.64 -11.66 -2.95
N ASP A 43 -0.71 -12.96 -3.21
CA ASP A 43 0.38 -13.89 -2.92
C ASP A 43 1.59 -13.58 -3.82
N PRO A 44 2.74 -13.16 -3.26
CA PRO A 44 3.93 -12.86 -4.05
C PRO A 44 4.45 -14.06 -4.86
N ASP A 45 4.27 -15.30 -4.37
CA ASP A 45 4.68 -16.50 -5.13
C ASP A 45 3.79 -16.74 -6.35
N VAL A 46 2.51 -16.36 -6.29
CA VAL A 46 1.63 -16.35 -7.46
C VAL A 46 2.01 -15.21 -8.39
N LEU A 47 2.22 -14.01 -7.83
CA LEU A 47 2.55 -12.80 -8.58
C LEU A 47 3.85 -12.95 -9.39
N PHE A 48 4.86 -13.63 -8.81
CA PHE A 48 6.19 -13.76 -9.40
C PHE A 48 6.47 -15.11 -10.08
N ARG A 49 5.57 -16.11 -10.02
CA ARG A 49 5.82 -17.48 -10.50
C ARG A 49 6.45 -17.58 -11.88
N ASP A 50 5.87 -16.85 -12.83
CA ASP A 50 6.28 -16.85 -14.24
C ASP A 50 6.82 -15.47 -14.66
N HIS A 51 7.14 -14.61 -13.67
CA HIS A 51 7.57 -13.26 -13.95
C HIS A 51 9.03 -13.23 -14.42
N PRO A 52 9.36 -12.60 -15.57
CA PRO A 52 10.69 -12.68 -16.19
C PRO A 52 11.85 -12.23 -15.28
N THR A 53 11.55 -11.40 -14.28
CA THR A 53 12.53 -10.80 -13.35
C THR A 53 12.46 -11.38 -11.94
N ALA A 54 11.59 -12.36 -11.66
CA ALA A 54 11.34 -12.86 -10.30
C ALA A 54 12.56 -13.48 -9.61
N ASN A 55 13.38 -14.20 -10.39
CA ASN A 55 14.42 -15.09 -9.87
C ASN A 55 15.84 -14.54 -10.06
N ALA A 56 15.98 -13.40 -10.74
CA ALA A 56 17.28 -12.77 -10.98
C ALA A 56 17.40 -11.50 -10.12
N PRO A 57 18.59 -11.20 -9.57
CA PRO A 57 18.86 -9.89 -8.99
C PRO A 57 18.60 -8.79 -10.01
N ALA A 58 17.96 -7.70 -9.59
CA ALA A 58 17.79 -6.52 -10.41
C ALA A 58 19.16 -6.01 -10.90
N THR A 59 19.32 -5.88 -12.22
CA THR A 59 20.57 -5.44 -12.85
C THR A 59 20.57 -3.94 -13.19
N VAL A 60 19.40 -3.30 -13.15
CA VAL A 60 19.25 -1.88 -13.44
C VAL A 60 19.64 -1.10 -12.20
N THR A 61 20.76 -0.39 -12.26
CA THR A 61 21.19 0.51 -11.19
C THR A 61 20.25 1.71 -11.11
N GLN A 62 19.68 1.94 -9.93
CA GLN A 62 18.88 3.10 -9.57
C GLN A 62 19.40 3.67 -8.25
N THR A 63 19.13 4.96 -7.99
CA THR A 63 19.42 5.62 -6.72
C THR A 63 18.19 6.31 -6.16
N VAL A 64 18.25 6.77 -4.91
CA VAL A 64 17.12 7.44 -4.25
C VAL A 64 16.63 8.69 -4.99
N GLU A 65 17.48 9.33 -5.80
CA GLU A 65 17.15 10.48 -6.63
C GLU A 65 16.21 10.15 -7.79
N ASP A 66 16.15 8.89 -8.23
CA ASP A 66 15.25 8.43 -9.29
C ASP A 66 13.77 8.40 -8.86
N PHE A 67 13.50 8.56 -7.56
CA PHE A 67 12.19 8.41 -6.94
C PHE A 67 11.84 9.66 -6.12
N PRO A 68 11.54 10.80 -6.77
CA PRO A 68 11.09 11.99 -6.06
C PRO A 68 9.76 11.72 -5.33
N PHE A 69 9.61 12.34 -4.17
CA PHE A 69 8.36 12.29 -3.41
C PHE A 69 7.34 13.27 -4.02
N PRO A 70 6.05 12.92 -4.04
CA PRO A 70 4.97 13.85 -4.38
C PRO A 70 4.97 15.05 -3.43
N GLU A 71 4.73 16.24 -3.96
CA GLU A 71 4.78 17.51 -3.23
C GLU A 71 3.47 18.27 -3.44
N SER A 72 2.44 17.92 -2.65
CA SER A 72 1.15 18.60 -2.67
C SER A 72 0.79 19.20 -1.31
N PRO A 73 -0.18 20.12 -1.25
CA PRO A 73 -0.68 20.62 0.03
C PRO A 73 -1.13 19.49 0.97
N LEU A 74 -1.84 18.48 0.44
CA LEU A 74 -2.30 17.32 1.23
C LEU A 74 -1.12 16.54 1.80
N VAL A 75 -0.10 16.24 0.99
CA VAL A 75 1.10 15.55 1.45
C VAL A 75 1.79 16.33 2.57
N ARG A 76 1.93 17.64 2.46
CA ARG A 76 2.60 18.47 3.49
C ARG A 76 1.85 18.47 4.82
N GLU A 77 0.52 18.50 4.79
CA GLU A 77 -0.30 18.39 5.99
C GLU A 77 -0.17 17.00 6.63
N VAL A 78 -0.13 15.94 5.82
CA VAL A 78 0.10 14.58 6.31
C VAL A 78 1.51 14.40 6.86
N GLU A 79 2.54 14.94 6.20
CA GLU A 79 3.92 14.95 6.71
C GLU A 79 4.03 15.68 8.05
N THR A 80 3.35 16.81 8.20
CA THR A 80 3.27 17.56 9.47
C THR A 80 2.62 16.71 10.56
N PHE A 81 1.53 16.01 10.21
CA PHE A 81 0.84 15.11 11.13
C PHE A 81 1.73 13.95 11.56
N VAL A 82 2.35 13.21 10.65
CA VAL A 82 3.19 12.05 11.00
C VAL A 82 4.46 12.47 11.74
N THR A 83 5.03 13.64 11.45
CA THR A 83 6.17 14.19 12.20
C THR A 83 5.84 14.48 13.66
N ARG A 84 4.56 14.79 13.96
CA ARG A 84 4.10 15.00 15.33
C ARG A 84 3.83 13.69 16.08
N GLU A 85 3.39 12.65 15.38
CA GLU A 85 2.86 11.43 16.00
C GLU A 85 3.85 10.26 15.98
N LEU A 86 4.74 10.19 14.99
CA LEU A 86 5.70 9.10 14.78
C LEU A 86 7.14 9.55 15.09
N ASP A 87 7.96 8.60 15.51
CA ASP A 87 9.40 8.83 15.65
C ASP A 87 10.11 8.82 14.28
N GLN A 88 11.31 9.40 14.26
CA GLN A 88 12.09 9.57 13.03
C GLN A 88 12.44 8.24 12.33
N LEU A 89 12.62 7.13 13.07
CA LEU A 89 12.95 5.84 12.44
C LEU A 89 11.75 5.31 11.64
N THR A 90 10.54 5.44 12.19
CA THR A 90 9.30 5.06 11.51
C THR A 90 9.01 5.95 10.30
N ILE A 91 9.30 7.26 10.38
CA ILE A 91 9.19 8.17 9.24
C ILE A 91 10.22 7.80 8.16
N ASN A 92 11.47 7.50 8.54
CA ASN A 92 12.50 7.06 7.59
C ASN A 92 12.12 5.73 6.92
N HIS A 93 11.57 4.77 7.66
CA HIS A 93 11.02 3.53 7.12
C HIS A 93 9.95 3.82 6.05
N SER A 94 8.97 4.66 6.38
CA SER A 94 7.90 5.06 5.45
C SER A 94 8.45 5.69 4.16
N LYS A 95 9.52 6.49 4.25
CA LYS A 95 10.21 7.07 3.08
C LYS A 95 10.90 5.98 2.24
N ARG A 96 11.56 5.01 2.86
CA ARG A 96 12.20 3.87 2.15
C ARG A 96 11.16 2.97 1.48
N VAL A 97 10.04 2.69 2.14
CA VAL A 97 8.91 1.91 1.59
C VAL A 97 8.38 2.54 0.30
N TYR A 98 8.23 3.86 0.25
CA TYR A 98 7.85 4.55 -0.99
C TYR A 98 8.89 4.32 -2.11
N ILE A 99 10.17 4.55 -1.82
CA ILE A 99 11.26 4.41 -2.79
C ILE A 99 11.31 2.97 -3.35
N TYR A 100 11.30 1.98 -2.46
CA TYR A 100 11.40 0.58 -2.85
C TYR A 100 10.17 0.11 -3.63
N GLY A 101 8.96 0.52 -3.22
CA GLY A 101 7.74 0.19 -3.96
C GLY A 101 7.73 0.78 -5.37
N MET A 102 8.07 2.06 -5.52
CA MET A 102 8.16 2.70 -6.84
C MET A 102 9.21 2.04 -7.74
N ALA A 103 10.34 1.60 -7.16
CA ALA A 103 11.37 0.86 -7.89
C ALA A 103 10.87 -0.50 -8.37
N ILE A 104 10.21 -1.27 -7.48
CA ILE A 104 9.61 -2.57 -7.80
C ILE A 104 8.60 -2.42 -8.93
N VAL A 105 7.69 -1.43 -8.86
CA VAL A 105 6.71 -1.18 -9.92
C VAL A 105 7.39 -0.83 -11.23
N LYS A 106 8.33 0.13 -11.22
CA LYS A 106 9.04 0.57 -12.43
C LYS A 106 9.80 -0.56 -13.13
N LEU A 107 10.38 -1.49 -12.36
CA LEU A 107 11.22 -2.58 -12.89
C LEU A 107 10.43 -3.83 -13.26
N HIS A 108 9.40 -4.15 -12.49
CA HIS A 108 8.72 -5.44 -12.59
C HIS A 108 7.29 -5.30 -13.10
N PHE A 109 6.61 -4.22 -12.76
CA PHE A 109 5.22 -4.04 -13.15
C PHE A 109 5.00 -2.71 -13.87
N PRO A 110 5.69 -2.45 -15.00
CA PRO A 110 5.59 -1.17 -15.71
C PRO A 110 4.19 -0.89 -16.30
N SER A 111 3.32 -1.91 -16.35
CA SER A 111 1.91 -1.75 -16.73
C SER A 111 0.99 -1.41 -15.56
N TRP A 112 1.47 -1.47 -14.31
CA TRP A 112 0.68 -1.03 -13.16
C TRP A 112 0.65 0.50 -13.13
N SER A 113 -0.57 1.03 -13.11
CA SER A 113 -0.84 2.46 -13.03
C SER A 113 -1.63 2.75 -11.76
N PHE A 114 -1.23 3.81 -11.07
CA PHE A 114 -1.89 4.38 -9.90
C PHE A 114 -1.27 5.75 -9.63
N ASP A 115 -1.96 6.57 -8.85
CA ASP A 115 -1.52 7.88 -8.41
C ASP A 115 -0.36 7.77 -7.40
N PRO A 116 0.83 8.31 -7.71
CA PRO A 116 1.98 8.25 -6.79
C PRO A 116 1.72 8.97 -5.47
N GLU A 117 0.89 10.02 -5.46
CA GLU A 117 0.50 10.70 -4.22
C GLU A 117 -0.29 9.76 -3.30
N THR A 118 -1.27 9.03 -3.83
CA THR A 118 -2.05 8.05 -3.07
C THR A 118 -1.17 6.96 -2.46
N TYR A 119 -0.25 6.39 -3.25
CA TYR A 119 0.71 5.41 -2.71
C TYR A 119 1.61 6.04 -1.64
N TYR A 120 2.04 7.28 -1.83
CA TYR A 120 2.89 7.96 -0.87
C TYR A 120 2.18 8.27 0.45
N LEU A 121 0.92 8.68 0.40
CA LEU A 121 0.07 8.86 1.58
C LEU A 121 -0.10 7.55 2.34
N ALA A 122 -0.32 6.43 1.63
CA ALA A 122 -0.35 5.10 2.25
C ALA A 122 0.98 4.76 2.93
N CYS A 123 2.12 5.01 2.29
CA CYS A 123 3.44 4.80 2.88
C CYS A 123 3.64 5.61 4.16
N LEU A 124 3.30 6.91 4.16
CA LEU A 124 3.45 7.80 5.32
C LEU A 124 2.58 7.37 6.50
N LEU A 125 1.40 6.80 6.23
CA LEU A 125 0.38 6.54 7.25
C LEU A 125 0.29 5.07 7.67
N HIS A 126 0.91 4.11 6.98
CA HIS A 126 0.68 2.68 7.26
C HIS A 126 1.01 2.27 8.70
N ASP A 127 2.06 2.86 9.28
CA ASP A 127 2.47 2.62 10.66
C ASP A 127 1.87 3.62 11.65
N ILE A 128 0.93 4.48 11.26
CA ILE A 128 0.36 5.47 12.20
C ILE A 128 -0.28 4.82 13.43
N GLY A 129 -0.81 3.61 13.28
CA GLY A 129 -1.35 2.83 14.39
C GLY A 129 -0.34 2.49 15.49
N THR A 130 0.97 2.54 15.17
CA THR A 130 2.07 2.27 16.12
C THR A 130 2.40 3.45 17.02
N ALA A 131 1.93 4.66 16.70
CA ALA A 131 2.19 5.85 17.50
C ALA A 131 1.68 5.68 18.93
N GLU A 132 2.40 6.25 19.92
CA GLU A 132 2.04 6.20 21.34
C GLU A 132 0.59 6.65 21.59
N ARG A 133 0.14 7.65 20.82
CA ARG A 133 -1.23 8.18 20.90
C ARG A 133 -2.29 7.13 20.58
N PHE A 134 -2.00 6.13 19.76
CA PHE A 134 -2.99 5.19 19.24
C PHE A 134 -2.78 3.75 19.71
N LEU A 135 -1.54 3.25 19.73
CA LEU A 135 -1.20 1.84 19.91
C LEU A 135 -1.92 1.17 21.09
N LEU A 136 -1.76 1.76 22.28
CA LEU A 136 -2.28 1.24 23.54
C LEU A 136 -3.66 1.81 23.94
N LYS A 137 -4.17 2.81 23.19
CA LYS A 137 -5.46 3.47 23.47
C LYS A 137 -6.64 2.83 22.75
N THR A 138 -6.41 1.74 22.03
CA THR A 138 -7.43 0.95 21.33
C THR A 138 -7.28 -0.53 21.66
N LYS A 139 -8.34 -1.31 21.44
CA LYS A 139 -8.27 -2.79 21.44
C LYS A 139 -8.19 -3.39 20.03
N LEU A 140 -8.27 -2.54 19.00
CA LEU A 140 -8.06 -2.94 17.61
C LEU A 140 -6.57 -3.17 17.33
N SER A 141 -6.29 -4.04 16.36
CA SER A 141 -4.94 -4.21 15.80
C SER A 141 -4.43 -2.89 15.24
N PHE A 142 -3.12 -2.65 15.32
CA PHE A 142 -2.55 -1.37 14.94
C PHE A 142 -2.82 -1.03 13.46
N GLU A 143 -2.86 -2.01 12.57
CA GLU A 143 -3.18 -1.88 11.15
C GLU A 143 -4.59 -1.30 10.97
N PHE A 144 -5.57 -1.87 11.69
CA PHE A 144 -6.96 -1.44 11.62
C PHE A 144 -7.15 -0.06 12.23
N LYS A 145 -6.53 0.21 13.39
CA LYS A 145 -6.59 1.54 13.99
C LYS A 145 -5.88 2.57 13.11
N GLY A 146 -4.75 2.21 12.51
CA GLY A 146 -3.99 3.04 11.61
C GLY A 146 -4.81 3.44 10.39
N ALA A 147 -5.47 2.47 9.75
CA ALA A 147 -6.32 2.71 8.60
C ALA A 147 -7.50 3.65 8.91
N ILE A 148 -8.17 3.48 10.06
CA ILE A 148 -9.24 4.39 10.50
C ILE A 148 -8.68 5.82 10.68
N VAL A 149 -7.54 5.96 11.37
CA VAL A 149 -6.91 7.27 11.58
C VAL A 149 -6.50 7.91 10.26
N ALA A 150 -5.94 7.13 9.33
CA ALA A 150 -5.51 7.60 8.02
C ALA A 150 -6.71 8.09 7.18
N ARG A 151 -7.77 7.28 7.09
CA ARG A 151 -8.98 7.63 6.34
C ARG A 151 -9.63 8.91 6.88
N ASP A 152 -9.83 8.98 8.20
CA ASP A 152 -10.45 10.13 8.85
C ASP A 152 -9.62 11.41 8.63
N LEU A 153 -8.29 11.31 8.77
CA LEU A 153 -7.37 12.42 8.53
C LEU A 153 -7.46 12.92 7.09
N LEU A 154 -7.39 12.02 6.10
CA LEU A 154 -7.40 12.40 4.69
C LEU A 154 -8.71 13.09 4.30
N LEU A 155 -9.85 12.56 4.74
CA LEU A 155 -11.16 13.19 4.52
C LEU A 155 -11.24 14.56 5.20
N GLN A 156 -10.73 14.69 6.43
CA GLN A 156 -10.70 15.98 7.14
C GLN A 156 -9.81 17.02 6.42
N LEU A 157 -8.72 16.58 5.78
CA LEU A 157 -7.82 17.41 4.99
C LEU A 157 -8.33 17.69 3.57
N GLY A 158 -9.52 17.19 3.21
CA GLY A 158 -10.16 17.47 1.91
C GLY A 158 -9.74 16.55 0.77
N SER A 159 -9.13 15.40 1.06
CA SER A 159 -8.93 14.33 0.08
C SER A 159 -10.30 13.80 -0.41
N VAL A 160 -10.35 13.32 -1.65
CA VAL A 160 -11.56 12.66 -2.18
C VAL A 160 -11.74 11.28 -1.55
N GLU A 161 -12.98 10.81 -1.48
CA GLU A 161 -13.31 9.57 -0.78
C GLU A 161 -12.56 8.34 -1.34
N ASP A 162 -12.46 8.21 -2.67
CA ASP A 162 -11.75 7.10 -3.30
C ASP A 162 -10.26 7.04 -2.92
N GLN A 163 -9.60 8.19 -2.78
CA GLN A 163 -8.19 8.26 -2.34
C GLN A 163 -8.06 7.85 -0.87
N ALA A 164 -8.94 8.36 -0.01
CA ALA A 164 -8.97 8.00 1.40
C ALA A 164 -9.29 6.51 1.61
N ASP A 165 -10.20 5.95 0.81
CA ASP A 165 -10.56 4.53 0.81
C ASP A 165 -9.41 3.65 0.32
N SER A 166 -8.70 4.06 -0.73
CA SER A 166 -7.54 3.32 -1.24
C SER A 166 -6.42 3.26 -0.21
N VAL A 167 -6.09 4.40 0.42
CA VAL A 167 -5.13 4.45 1.51
C VAL A 167 -5.58 3.59 2.68
N CYS A 168 -6.85 3.66 3.06
CA CYS A 168 -7.42 2.84 4.14
C CYS A 168 -7.29 1.33 3.85
N ASP A 169 -7.70 0.87 2.65
CA ASP A 169 -7.62 -0.55 2.24
C ASP A 169 -6.18 -1.05 2.25
N ALA A 170 -5.26 -0.27 1.68
CA ALA A 170 -3.84 -0.62 1.66
C ALA A 170 -3.28 -0.77 3.08
N ILE A 171 -3.62 0.15 4.00
CA ILE A 171 -3.13 0.12 5.38
C ILE A 171 -3.75 -1.03 6.17
N VAL A 172 -5.06 -1.30 6.06
CA VAL A 172 -5.69 -2.44 6.76
C VAL A 172 -4.96 -3.74 6.43
N ARG A 173 -4.54 -3.90 5.17
CA ARG A 173 -4.06 -5.15 4.62
C ARG A 173 -2.54 -5.23 4.47
N HIS A 174 -1.79 -4.22 4.91
CA HIS A 174 -0.34 -4.18 4.66
C HIS A 174 0.45 -5.30 5.38
N GLN A 175 -0.17 -5.96 6.36
CA GLN A 175 0.37 -7.15 7.04
C GLN A 175 -0.30 -8.48 6.60
N ASP A 176 -1.22 -8.48 5.63
CA ASP A 176 -1.87 -9.71 5.10
C ASP A 176 -0.94 -10.53 4.17
N ILE A 177 0.36 -10.61 4.49
CA ILE A 177 1.43 -11.07 3.60
C ILE A 177 1.43 -12.60 3.46
N PHE A 178 0.93 -13.33 4.47
CA PHE A 178 0.89 -14.81 4.48
C PHE A 178 -0.48 -15.43 4.21
N VAL A 179 -1.51 -14.62 3.94
CA VAL A 179 -2.79 -15.17 3.48
C VAL A 179 -2.53 -15.87 2.12
N ILE A 180 -3.25 -16.95 1.77
CA ILE A 180 -3.03 -17.67 0.49
C ILE A 180 -4.23 -17.45 -0.45
N GLY A 181 -3.96 -17.02 -1.69
CA GLY A 181 -4.97 -16.81 -2.74
C GLY A 181 -5.72 -15.46 -2.74
N GLY A 182 -6.52 -15.20 -3.77
CA GLY A 182 -7.30 -13.96 -3.92
C GLY A 182 -6.49 -12.73 -4.34
N ASN A 183 -7.17 -11.58 -4.35
CA ASN A 183 -6.63 -10.32 -4.86
C ASN A 183 -6.47 -9.26 -3.76
N ILE A 184 -5.67 -8.25 -4.08
CA ILE A 184 -5.51 -6.99 -3.36
C ILE A 184 -5.45 -5.85 -4.37
N THR A 185 -5.59 -4.60 -3.92
CA THR A 185 -5.34 -3.41 -4.73
C THR A 185 -3.86 -3.33 -5.12
N VAL A 186 -3.54 -2.69 -6.24
CA VAL A 186 -2.14 -2.47 -6.65
C VAL A 186 -1.38 -1.73 -5.53
N ILE A 187 -1.97 -0.67 -4.97
CA ILE A 187 -1.35 0.09 -3.87
C ILE A 187 -1.09 -0.82 -2.66
N GLY A 188 -2.05 -1.66 -2.27
CA GLY A 188 -1.85 -2.62 -1.18
C GLY A 188 -0.73 -3.63 -1.48
N GLN A 189 -0.64 -4.14 -2.71
CA GLN A 189 0.42 -5.09 -3.09
C GLN A 189 1.80 -4.45 -3.07
N VAL A 190 1.93 -3.23 -3.62
CA VAL A 190 3.20 -2.51 -3.64
C VAL A 190 3.64 -2.20 -2.21
N LEU A 191 2.70 -1.81 -1.35
CA LEU A 191 2.95 -1.56 0.06
C LEU A 191 3.45 -2.83 0.77
N GLN A 192 2.79 -3.99 0.59
CA GLN A 192 3.24 -5.27 1.16
C GLN A 192 4.66 -5.67 0.70
N LEU A 193 4.95 -5.54 -0.60
CA LEU A 193 6.26 -5.90 -1.15
C LEU A 193 7.37 -5.00 -0.61
N ALA A 194 7.09 -3.70 -0.43
CA ALA A 194 8.07 -2.75 0.06
C ALA A 194 8.29 -2.85 1.57
N THR A 195 7.23 -3.06 2.37
CA THR A 195 7.34 -3.20 3.83
C THR A 195 8.05 -4.50 4.21
N ILE A 196 7.76 -5.62 3.55
CA ILE A 196 8.44 -6.89 3.85
C ILE A 196 9.93 -6.84 3.48
N LEU A 197 10.27 -6.13 2.40
CA LEU A 197 11.66 -5.90 2.03
C LEU A 197 12.39 -5.09 3.10
N ASP A 198 11.83 -3.96 3.54
CA ASP A 198 12.50 -3.12 4.54
C ASP A 198 12.44 -3.68 5.97
N ASN A 199 11.51 -4.57 6.30
CA ASN A 199 11.41 -5.13 7.65
C ASN A 199 12.22 -6.42 7.81
N VAL A 200 12.13 -7.34 6.86
CA VAL A 200 12.74 -8.68 6.97
C VAL A 200 13.72 -9.03 5.83
N GLY A 201 13.92 -8.14 4.85
CA GLY A 201 14.87 -8.35 3.75
C GLY A 201 14.37 -9.33 2.69
N LEU A 202 13.14 -9.84 2.81
CA LEU A 202 12.56 -10.72 1.82
C LEU A 202 12.37 -9.97 0.50
N ARG A 203 12.62 -10.66 -0.62
CA ARG A 203 12.52 -10.09 -1.98
C ARG A 203 13.47 -8.93 -2.26
N ALA A 204 14.53 -8.76 -1.47
CA ALA A 204 15.56 -7.75 -1.76
C ALA A 204 16.20 -7.90 -3.15
N ASN A 205 16.13 -9.08 -3.78
CA ASN A 205 16.58 -9.29 -5.16
C ASN A 205 15.78 -8.47 -6.20
N LEU A 206 14.60 -7.96 -5.87
CA LEU A 206 13.77 -7.15 -6.76
C LEU A 206 14.32 -5.73 -6.98
N ILE A 207 15.23 -5.25 -6.14
CA ILE A 207 15.85 -3.93 -6.31
C ILE A 207 17.38 -4.03 -6.25
N HIS A 208 18.06 -3.15 -6.99
CA HIS A 208 19.51 -3.17 -7.05
C HIS A 208 20.10 -2.70 -5.70
N PRO A 209 21.16 -3.34 -5.16
CA PRO A 209 21.76 -2.96 -3.87
C PRO A 209 22.13 -1.47 -3.74
N LYS A 210 22.53 -0.85 -4.86
CA LYS A 210 22.83 0.58 -4.90
C LYS A 210 21.65 1.48 -4.49
N LEU A 211 20.42 1.08 -4.82
CA LEU A 211 19.23 1.82 -4.41
C LEU A 211 19.05 1.72 -2.90
N MET A 212 19.24 0.52 -2.32
CA MET A 212 19.16 0.32 -0.88
C MET A 212 20.21 1.12 -0.14
N GLU A 213 21.47 1.09 -0.58
CA GLU A 213 22.56 1.90 -0.02
C GLU A 213 22.22 3.40 0.00
N THR A 214 21.82 3.96 -1.14
CA THR A 214 21.54 5.39 -1.25
C THR A 214 20.28 5.81 -0.48
N ALA A 215 19.26 4.96 -0.44
CA ALA A 215 18.06 5.17 0.36
C ALA A 215 18.39 5.14 1.87
N LEU A 216 19.21 4.19 2.33
CA LEU A 216 19.62 4.08 3.74
C LEU A 216 20.57 5.20 4.17
N ALA A 217 21.44 5.67 3.27
CA ALA A 217 22.28 6.83 3.52
C ALA A 217 21.44 8.11 3.70
N LYS A 218 20.34 8.26 2.95
CA LYS A 218 19.46 9.43 3.01
C LYS A 218 18.42 9.33 4.14
N PHE A 219 17.88 8.14 4.36
CA PHE A 219 16.84 7.82 5.33
C PHE A 219 17.32 6.69 6.23
N SER A 220 18.15 7.04 7.22
CA SER A 220 18.85 6.07 8.07
C SER A 220 17.93 4.98 8.62
N GLY A 221 18.35 3.72 8.41
CA GLY A 221 17.74 2.53 8.99
C GLY A 221 18.39 2.09 10.31
N LYS A 222 19.38 2.84 10.82
CA LYS A 222 20.13 2.45 12.02
C LYS A 222 19.21 2.38 13.23
N GLY A 223 19.08 1.19 13.82
CA GLY A 223 18.19 0.92 14.95
C GLY A 223 16.74 0.64 14.57
N TRP A 224 16.38 0.66 13.28
CA TRP A 224 15.02 0.38 12.82
C TRP A 224 14.52 -1.00 13.26
N MET A 225 15.34 -2.05 13.08
CA MET A 225 14.90 -3.42 13.35
C MET A 225 14.57 -3.65 14.82
N GLU A 226 15.40 -3.15 15.74
CA GLU A 226 15.12 -3.28 17.17
C GLU A 226 13.88 -2.46 17.57
N LYS A 227 13.75 -1.26 17.01
CA LYS A 227 12.60 -0.39 17.23
C LYS A 227 11.30 -1.07 16.78
N PHE A 228 11.24 -1.56 15.54
CA PHE A 228 10.05 -2.18 14.99
C PHE A 228 9.73 -3.51 15.69
N ALA A 229 10.75 -4.35 15.96
CA ALA A 229 10.57 -5.58 16.73
C ALA A 229 9.98 -5.31 18.14
N THR A 230 10.42 -4.24 18.80
CA THR A 230 9.85 -3.82 20.10
C THR A 230 8.38 -3.37 19.98
N VAL A 231 8.02 -2.71 18.88
CA VAL A 231 6.62 -2.33 18.59
C VAL A 231 5.76 -3.57 18.42
N ILE A 232 6.21 -4.56 17.65
CA ILE A 232 5.53 -5.85 17.45
C ILE A 232 5.32 -6.58 18.79
N GLU A 233 6.36 -6.69 19.61
CA GLU A 233 6.26 -7.32 20.94
C GLU A 233 5.31 -6.56 21.87
N THR A 234 5.24 -5.23 21.73
CA THR A 234 4.31 -4.40 22.50
C THR A 234 2.87 -4.59 22.05
N GLU A 235 2.63 -4.63 20.73
CA GLU A 235 1.32 -4.93 20.13
C GLU A 235 0.81 -6.28 20.63
N LEU A 236 1.61 -7.34 20.47
CA LEU A 236 1.28 -8.71 20.86
C LEU A 236 0.97 -8.84 22.36
N ARG A 237 1.75 -8.18 23.21
CA ARG A 237 1.53 -8.17 24.67
C ARG A 237 0.25 -7.43 25.04
N ALA A 238 0.01 -6.26 24.45
CA ALA A 238 -1.14 -5.43 24.81
C ALA A 238 -2.46 -5.96 24.21
N LYS A 239 -2.38 -6.65 23.08
CA LYS A 239 -3.49 -7.13 22.26
C LYS A 239 -3.17 -8.51 21.70
N PRO A 240 -3.18 -9.59 22.50
CA PRO A 240 -2.85 -10.95 22.04
C PRO A 240 -3.83 -11.52 21.01
N TRP A 241 -4.93 -10.84 20.73
CA TRP A 241 -5.89 -11.13 19.65
C TRP A 241 -5.66 -10.30 18.38
N CYS A 242 -4.57 -9.52 18.32
CA CYS A 242 -4.30 -8.64 17.19
C CYS A 242 -4.02 -9.44 15.91
N HIS A 243 -4.23 -8.77 14.77
CA HIS A 243 -3.91 -9.30 13.46
C HIS A 243 -2.42 -9.67 13.34
N THR A 244 -1.51 -8.87 13.90
CA THR A 244 -0.07 -9.18 13.94
C THR A 244 0.27 -10.59 14.45
N SER A 245 -0.57 -11.20 15.31
CA SER A 245 -0.39 -12.60 15.73
C SER A 245 -0.45 -13.61 14.58
N SER A 246 -0.93 -13.23 13.38
CA SER A 246 -0.91 -14.08 12.18
C SER A 246 0.50 -14.36 11.65
N PHE A 247 1.51 -13.60 12.09
CA PHE A 247 2.92 -13.84 11.77
C PHE A 247 3.57 -14.84 12.72
N GLU A 248 2.86 -15.21 13.79
CA GLU A 248 3.37 -16.08 14.82
C GLU A 248 3.08 -17.55 14.52
N HIS A 249 3.75 -18.45 15.26
CA HIS A 249 3.52 -19.88 15.09
C HIS A 249 2.07 -20.26 15.45
N PRO A 250 1.55 -21.38 14.90
CA PRO A 250 0.20 -21.84 15.23
C PRO A 250 -0.01 -21.96 16.75
N ASN A 251 -1.14 -21.44 17.23
CA ASN A 251 -1.50 -21.38 18.66
C ASN A 251 -0.54 -20.56 19.55
N TRP A 252 0.15 -19.55 19.00
CA TRP A 252 0.93 -18.58 19.79
C TRP A 252 0.12 -18.01 20.95
N ARG A 253 0.78 -17.82 22.10
CA ARG A 253 0.18 -17.28 23.32
C ARG A 253 1.00 -16.10 23.84
N GLU A 254 0.33 -15.20 24.56
CA GLU A 254 1.01 -14.14 25.29
C GLU A 254 2.12 -14.74 26.19
N GLY A 255 3.35 -14.26 26.00
CA GLY A 255 4.55 -14.73 26.70
C GLY A 255 5.44 -15.65 25.87
N ASP A 256 4.95 -16.21 24.77
CA ASP A 256 5.78 -16.91 23.78
C ASP A 256 6.66 -15.88 23.04
N ALA A 257 7.85 -16.32 22.61
CA ALA A 257 8.72 -15.47 21.80
C ALA A 257 8.06 -15.14 20.46
N SER A 258 8.17 -13.88 20.00
CA SER A 258 7.66 -13.48 18.70
C SER A 258 8.60 -13.92 17.58
N GLN A 259 8.10 -14.77 16.69
CA GLN A 259 8.71 -15.16 15.43
C GLN A 259 8.89 -13.93 14.53
N PHE A 260 7.88 -13.06 14.43
CA PHE A 260 7.97 -11.89 13.56
C PHE A 260 9.04 -10.91 14.02
N ALA A 261 9.05 -10.56 15.31
CA ALA A 261 10.07 -9.69 15.89
C ALA A 261 11.48 -10.31 15.75
N THR A 262 11.58 -11.64 15.83
CA THR A 262 12.83 -12.37 15.59
C THR A 262 13.30 -12.23 14.14
N ASP A 263 12.40 -12.38 13.17
CA ASP A 263 12.73 -12.28 11.74
C ASP A 263 13.14 -10.86 11.36
N VAL A 264 12.48 -9.84 11.92
CA VAL A 264 12.87 -8.43 11.77
C VAL A 264 14.29 -8.20 12.27
N ARG A 265 14.62 -8.70 13.48
CA ARG A 265 15.98 -8.56 14.05
C ARG A 265 17.05 -9.29 13.25
N LYS A 266 16.69 -10.35 12.50
CA LYS A 266 17.59 -11.16 11.68
C LYS A 266 17.80 -10.64 10.26
N ASN A 267 17.31 -9.45 9.93
CA ASN A 267 17.46 -8.88 8.60
C ASN A 267 18.91 -8.42 8.31
N ASP A 268 19.80 -9.39 8.03
CA ASP A 268 21.24 -9.16 7.83
C ASP A 268 21.56 -8.15 6.73
N LEU A 269 20.68 -7.99 5.74
CA LEU A 269 20.86 -7.04 4.66
C LEU A 269 20.85 -5.61 5.18
N LEU A 270 19.85 -5.26 5.98
CA LEU A 270 19.74 -3.93 6.56
C LEU A 270 20.81 -3.68 7.61
N HIS A 271 21.21 -4.68 8.41
CA HIS A 271 22.36 -4.54 9.32
C HIS A 271 23.62 -4.12 8.56
N LYS A 272 23.94 -4.80 7.45
CA LYS A 272 25.14 -4.51 6.65
C LYS A 272 25.12 -3.16 5.96
N LEU A 273 23.94 -2.70 5.54
CA LEU A 273 23.78 -1.48 4.74
C LEU A 273 23.50 -0.22 5.58
N ALA A 274 23.09 -0.38 6.85
CA ALA A 274 22.73 0.72 7.75
C ALA A 274 23.79 1.03 8.83
N GLU A 275 24.89 0.27 8.88
CA GLU A 275 26.07 0.55 9.73
C GLU A 275 26.84 1.80 9.29
#